data_AF-B9TFW9-F1
#
_entry.id   AF-B9TFW9-F1
#
_cell.length_a   1.000
_cell.length_b   1.000
_cell.length_c   1.000
_cell.angle_alpha   90.00
_cell.angle_beta   90.00
_cell.angle_gamma   90.00
#
_symmetry.space_group_name_H-M   'P 1'
#
loop_
_entity.id
_entity.type
_entity.pdbx_description
1 polymer ?
#
loop_
_entity_poly.entity_id
_entity_poly.type
_entity_poly.pdbx_seq_one_letter_code
_entity_poly.pdbx_strand_id
1 'polypeptide(L)'
;MLAALLGATAWRYLPEHSDSTALVPAPPPQPAHIDDPAAWALAVAQDDDRVEVDAPSPQENPSERMAQLAAQVRSEDADVRAAALDALARMPKAQAVPILRTLLSATDSEGRQGALDALRTLAVDQGDGDGAIGDVLRLTIYDGDDAATADSAQLLLDTIQQSVVQTIERKADRRSAPKS
;
A
#
# COMPACT_ATOMS: atom_id res chain seq x y z
N MET A 1 -7.80 -57.85 -4.81
CA MET A 1 -6.47 -58.44 -4.58
C MET A 1 -6.10 -59.17 -5.87
N LEU A 2 -4.99 -58.98 -6.57
CA LEU A 2 -3.67 -58.43 -6.25
C LEU A 2 -2.95 -58.07 -7.56
N ALA A 3 -1.93 -57.23 -7.41
CA ALA A 3 -1.05 -56.63 -8.40
C ALA A 3 -0.45 -57.59 -9.44
N ALA A 4 -0.29 -57.05 -10.65
CA ALA A 4 0.51 -57.61 -11.73
C ALA A 4 2.00 -57.30 -11.49
N LEU A 5 2.79 -58.33 -11.74
CA LEU A 5 4.25 -58.38 -11.79
C LEU A 5 4.71 -58.22 -13.24
N LEU A 6 6.01 -57.95 -13.42
CA LEU A 6 6.81 -57.98 -14.67
C LEU A 6 6.84 -56.65 -15.43
N GLY A 7 7.97 -56.19 -15.97
CA GLY A 7 9.26 -56.85 -16.15
C GLY A 7 10.22 -55.87 -16.84
N ALA A 8 11.52 -56.11 -16.64
CA ALA A 8 12.64 -55.35 -17.19
C ALA A 8 12.82 -55.55 -18.70
N THR A 9 13.44 -54.57 -19.38
CA THR A 9 14.40 -54.67 -20.53
C THR A 9 14.64 -53.25 -21.06
N ALA A 10 15.78 -52.58 -20.84
CA ALA A 10 17.13 -52.80 -21.38
C ALA A 10 17.35 -52.28 -22.82
N TRP A 11 18.44 -51.53 -22.99
CA TRP A 11 19.16 -51.12 -24.23
C TRP A 11 18.59 -49.92 -25.01
N ARG A 12 19.27 -48.75 -25.09
CA ARG A 12 20.54 -48.40 -25.80
C ARG A 12 20.33 -48.20 -27.31
N TYR A 13 20.29 -46.94 -27.77
CA TYR A 13 20.90 -46.51 -29.05
C TYR A 13 21.00 -44.97 -29.14
N LEU A 14 22.25 -44.49 -29.25
CA LEU A 14 22.72 -43.23 -29.87
C LEU A 14 23.28 -43.67 -31.25
N PRO A 15 23.62 -42.85 -32.27
CA PRO A 15 23.60 -41.39 -32.40
C PRO A 15 23.00 -40.92 -33.75
N GLU A 16 23.02 -39.60 -34.04
CA GLU A 16 23.50 -39.04 -35.33
C GLU A 16 23.76 -37.54 -35.12
N HIS A 17 25.02 -37.15 -35.35
CA HIS A 17 25.42 -35.78 -35.61
C HIS A 17 25.24 -35.53 -37.11
N SER A 18 24.58 -34.44 -37.48
CA SER A 18 24.74 -33.82 -38.80
C SER A 18 24.41 -32.33 -38.73
N ASP A 19 25.37 -31.55 -39.24
CA ASP A 19 25.33 -30.19 -39.80
C ASP A 19 24.43 -29.11 -39.18
N SER A 20 25.01 -28.04 -38.62
CA SER A 20 25.65 -26.90 -39.32
C SER A 20 24.64 -25.86 -39.83
N THR A 21 24.79 -24.64 -39.30
CA THR A 21 24.29 -23.35 -39.79
C THR A 21 22.79 -23.12 -39.88
N ALA A 22 22.23 -22.45 -38.87
CA ALA A 22 21.41 -21.24 -39.08
C ALA A 22 21.20 -20.53 -37.74
N LEU A 23 21.62 -19.27 -37.70
CA LEU A 23 21.24 -18.28 -36.70
C LEU A 23 19.70 -18.16 -36.69
N VAL A 24 19.04 -18.77 -35.69
CA VAL A 24 17.65 -18.47 -35.35
C VAL A 24 17.69 -17.68 -34.05
N PRO A 25 17.23 -16.41 -34.00
CA PRO A 25 17.09 -15.73 -32.72
C PRO A 25 16.12 -16.53 -31.85
N ALA A 26 16.52 -16.81 -30.62
CA ALA A 26 15.66 -17.45 -29.64
C ALA A 26 14.31 -16.68 -29.58
N PRO A 27 13.17 -17.39 -29.51
CA PRO A 27 11.88 -16.74 -29.30
C PRO A 27 11.94 -15.89 -28.02
N PRO A 28 11.32 -14.71 -27.98
CA PRO A 28 11.26 -13.92 -26.75
C PRO A 28 10.67 -14.81 -25.64
N PRO A 29 11.24 -14.79 -24.42
CA PRO A 29 10.70 -15.56 -23.31
C PRO A 29 9.25 -15.14 -23.12
N GLN A 30 8.33 -16.08 -23.34
CA GLN A 30 6.94 -15.88 -22.99
C GLN A 30 6.87 -15.67 -21.47
N PRO A 31 6.04 -14.73 -20.98
CA PRO A 31 5.96 -14.46 -19.55
C PRO A 31 5.41 -15.68 -18.81
N ALA A 32 6.32 -16.43 -18.18
CA ALA A 32 5.98 -17.51 -17.29
C ALA A 32 5.52 -16.92 -15.95
N HIS A 33 4.26 -17.20 -15.63
CA HIS A 33 3.61 -17.20 -14.32
C HIS A 33 4.37 -16.53 -13.16
N ILE A 34 3.86 -15.36 -12.79
CA ILE A 34 4.14 -14.67 -11.54
C ILE A 34 3.57 -15.51 -10.40
N ASP A 35 4.42 -16.23 -9.66
CA ASP A 35 4.13 -16.76 -8.31
C ASP A 35 5.42 -17.25 -7.62
N ASP A 36 6.47 -16.42 -7.59
CA ASP A 36 7.61 -16.64 -6.70
C ASP A 36 8.19 -15.32 -6.15
N PRO A 37 7.93 -14.97 -4.87
CA PRO A 37 8.40 -13.73 -4.25
C PRO A 37 9.90 -13.77 -3.91
N ALA A 38 10.62 -14.84 -4.19
CA ALA A 38 12.08 -14.92 -3.98
C ALA A 38 12.90 -14.41 -5.18
N ALA A 39 12.28 -14.20 -6.34
CA ALA A 39 12.99 -13.89 -7.59
C ALA A 39 13.43 -12.42 -7.75
N TRP A 40 12.98 -11.49 -6.89
CA TRP A 40 13.41 -10.09 -6.98
C TRP A 40 14.80 -9.81 -6.38
N ALA A 41 15.39 -10.80 -5.68
CA ALA A 41 16.58 -10.59 -4.86
C ALA A 41 17.94 -10.71 -5.58
N LEU A 42 17.98 -10.88 -6.92
CA LEU A 42 19.26 -11.09 -7.64
C LEU A 42 19.55 -10.11 -8.78
N ALA A 43 18.76 -9.05 -8.97
CA ALA A 43 18.89 -8.17 -10.14
C ALA A 43 19.50 -6.78 -9.89
N VAL A 44 20.10 -6.51 -8.72
CA VAL A 44 20.77 -5.21 -8.49
C VAL A 44 22.09 -5.41 -7.75
N ALA A 45 23.07 -5.91 -8.49
CA ALA A 45 24.47 -5.78 -8.14
C ALA A 45 25.21 -5.25 -9.38
N GLN A 46 25.54 -3.96 -9.37
CA GLN A 46 26.80 -3.45 -9.90
C GLN A 46 27.01 -1.98 -9.51
N ASP A 47 28.14 -1.77 -8.83
CA ASP A 47 28.93 -0.57 -8.53
C ASP A 47 28.72 0.66 -9.44
N ASP A 48 28.79 1.86 -8.87
CA ASP A 48 30.06 2.58 -8.67
C ASP A 48 29.79 4.03 -8.23
N ASP A 49 30.51 4.46 -7.20
CA ASP A 49 30.86 5.84 -6.84
C ASP A 49 29.83 6.96 -7.08
N ARG A 50 29.02 7.28 -6.05
CA ARG A 50 28.39 8.60 -5.96
C ARG A 50 27.97 8.98 -4.53
N VAL A 51 28.48 10.13 -4.11
CA VAL A 51 28.23 10.84 -2.84
C VAL A 51 26.74 10.81 -2.45
N GLU A 52 26.40 10.01 -1.44
CA GLU A 52 25.03 9.85 -0.94
C GLU A 52 24.78 10.81 0.23
N VAL A 53 24.09 11.90 -0.07
CA VAL A 53 23.36 12.68 0.94
C VAL A 53 22.25 11.80 1.49
N ASP A 54 22.47 11.26 2.69
CA ASP A 54 21.53 10.66 3.66
C ASP A 54 20.20 10.18 3.05
N ALA A 55 20.25 9.10 2.28
CA ALA A 55 19.05 8.33 1.94
C ALA A 55 18.77 7.34 3.08
N PRO A 56 17.51 7.22 3.56
CA PRO A 56 17.17 6.27 4.61
C PRO A 56 17.46 4.84 4.14
N SER A 57 18.21 4.10 4.96
CA SER A 57 18.78 2.80 4.60
C SER A 57 17.69 1.76 4.24
N PRO A 58 17.95 0.83 3.29
CA PRO A 58 16.97 -0.14 2.76
C PRO A 58 16.36 -1.20 3.70
N GLN A 59 16.37 -1.03 5.02
CA GLN A 59 15.88 -2.03 5.99
C GLN A 59 15.16 -1.45 7.22
N GLU A 60 14.38 -0.37 7.07
CA GLU A 60 13.47 0.02 8.15
C GLU A 60 12.34 -1.01 8.27
N ASN A 61 12.32 -1.79 9.36
CA ASN A 61 11.19 -2.67 9.64
C ASN A 61 9.90 -1.83 9.65
N PRO A 62 8.80 -2.26 8.99
CA PRO A 62 7.57 -1.48 8.95
C PRO A 62 7.10 -1.05 10.34
N SER A 63 7.25 -1.92 11.33
CA SER A 63 6.95 -1.62 12.74
C SER A 63 7.85 -0.54 13.35
N GLU A 64 9.13 -0.51 13.02
CA GLU A 64 10.08 0.51 13.50
C GLU A 64 9.78 1.86 12.85
N ARG A 65 9.53 1.87 11.54
CA ARG A 65 9.11 3.08 10.81
C ARG A 65 7.81 3.65 11.35
N MET A 66 6.83 2.79 11.66
CA MET A 66 5.57 3.20 12.29
C MET A 66 5.79 3.78 13.70
N ALA A 67 6.64 3.14 14.51
CA ALA A 67 6.98 3.63 15.85
C ALA A 67 7.73 4.98 15.79
N GLN A 68 8.62 5.13 14.81
CA GLN A 68 9.38 6.35 14.58
C GLN A 68 8.45 7.50 14.14
N LEU A 69 7.56 7.27 13.18
CA LEU A 69 6.56 8.27 12.77
C LEU A 69 5.65 8.67 13.93
N ALA A 70 5.17 7.70 14.72
CA ALA A 70 4.37 7.99 15.91
C ALA A 70 5.12 8.85 16.95
N ALA A 71 6.44 8.66 17.09
CA ALA A 71 7.27 9.49 17.95
C ALA A 71 7.49 10.90 17.36
N GLN A 72 7.76 11.00 16.06
CA GLN A 72 8.01 12.28 15.37
C GLN A 72 6.79 13.21 15.35
N VAL A 73 5.57 12.66 15.30
CA VAL A 73 4.34 13.47 15.41
C VAL A 73 4.24 14.18 16.79
N ARG A 74 4.96 13.68 17.80
CA ARG A 74 5.03 14.29 19.14
C ARG A 74 6.28 15.14 19.36
N SER A 75 7.07 15.37 18.30
CA SER A 75 8.25 16.24 18.38
C SER A 75 7.85 17.67 18.78
N GLU A 76 8.68 18.36 19.55
CA GLU A 76 8.50 19.80 19.79
C GLU A 76 8.81 20.64 18.55
N ASP A 77 9.60 20.08 17.62
CA ASP A 77 9.90 20.68 16.34
C ASP A 77 8.72 20.55 15.38
N ALA A 78 8.15 21.69 14.98
CA ALA A 78 6.98 21.76 14.10
C ALA A 78 7.24 21.20 12.71
N ASP A 79 8.45 21.37 12.16
CA ASP A 79 8.79 20.85 10.83
C ASP A 79 8.87 19.32 10.86
N VAL A 80 9.41 18.76 11.94
CA VAL A 80 9.44 17.31 12.17
C VAL A 80 8.03 16.74 12.33
N ARG A 81 7.16 17.41 13.10
CA ARG A 81 5.76 16.99 13.25
C ARG A 81 5.04 16.99 11.90
N ALA A 82 5.17 18.08 11.14
CA ALA A 82 4.52 18.23 9.85
C ALA A 82 5.01 17.16 8.85
N ALA A 83 6.31 16.92 8.78
CA ALA A 83 6.88 15.88 7.93
C ALA A 83 6.37 14.48 8.28
N ALA A 84 6.21 14.17 9.57
CA ALA A 84 5.70 12.88 10.02
C ALA A 84 4.22 12.68 9.67
N LEU A 85 3.39 13.71 9.85
CA LEU A 85 1.97 13.68 9.46
C LEU A 85 1.79 13.55 7.94
N ASP A 86 2.60 14.26 7.18
CA ASP A 86 2.63 14.20 5.72
C ASP A 86 3.10 12.81 5.23
N ALA A 87 4.07 12.21 5.89
CA ALA A 87 4.46 10.82 5.63
C ALA A 87 3.31 9.83 5.91
N LEU A 88 2.60 9.98 7.04
CA LEU A 88 1.42 9.15 7.36
C LEU A 88 0.30 9.32 6.33
N ALA A 89 0.07 10.52 5.83
CA ALA A 89 -0.95 10.81 4.81
C ALA A 89 -0.67 10.13 3.46
N ARG A 90 0.60 9.83 3.16
CA ARG A 90 1.02 9.15 1.93
C ARG A 90 1.15 7.63 2.05
N MET A 91 1.08 7.10 3.28
CA MET A 91 1.16 5.67 3.51
C MET A 91 -0.12 4.96 3.07
N PRO A 92 -0.07 3.64 2.81
CA PRO A 92 -1.28 2.85 2.60
C PRO A 92 -2.25 3.02 3.77
N LYS A 93 -3.51 3.33 3.48
CA LYS A 93 -4.56 3.60 4.48
C LYS A 93 -4.60 2.56 5.60
N ALA A 94 -4.47 1.28 5.25
CA ALA A 94 -4.48 0.17 6.20
C ALA A 94 -3.38 0.24 7.28
N GLN A 95 -2.26 0.90 6.97
CA GLN A 95 -1.15 1.10 7.91
C GLN A 95 -1.28 2.42 8.67
N ALA A 96 -1.74 3.47 7.99
CA ALA A 96 -1.81 4.83 8.56
C ALA A 96 -2.98 5.01 9.55
N VAL A 97 -4.16 4.49 9.23
CA VAL A 97 -5.39 4.71 10.02
C VAL A 97 -5.24 4.26 11.50
N PRO A 98 -4.66 3.09 11.82
CA PRO A 98 -4.45 2.70 13.22
C PRO A 98 -3.59 3.69 14.01
N ILE A 99 -2.55 4.24 13.37
CA ILE A 99 -1.62 5.20 13.99
C ILE A 99 -2.34 6.54 14.22
N LEU A 100 -3.02 7.04 13.20
CA LEU A 100 -3.78 8.29 13.26
C LEU A 100 -4.89 8.22 14.31
N ARG A 101 -5.57 7.07 14.46
CA ARG A 101 -6.52 6.83 15.54
C ARG A 101 -5.88 6.98 16.92
N THR A 102 -4.71 6.38 17.13
CA THR A 102 -3.98 6.52 18.41
C THR A 102 -3.57 7.96 18.66
N LEU A 103 -3.17 8.70 17.62
CA LEU A 103 -2.82 10.11 17.76
C LEU A 103 -4.02 10.95 18.19
N LEU A 104 -5.20 10.71 17.62
CA LEU A 104 -6.43 11.42 18.00
C LEU A 104 -6.77 11.31 19.49
N SER A 105 -6.41 10.21 20.16
CA SER A 105 -6.67 10.01 21.59
C SER A 105 -5.49 10.37 22.51
N ALA A 106 -4.27 10.45 21.99
CA ALA A 106 -3.06 10.47 22.82
C ALA A 106 -2.21 11.75 22.66
N THR A 107 -2.67 12.73 21.89
CA THR A 107 -1.96 13.99 21.66
C THR A 107 -2.83 15.19 22.04
N ASP A 108 -2.20 16.36 22.12
CA ASP A 108 -2.82 17.66 22.31
C ASP A 108 -3.69 18.10 21.11
N SER A 109 -4.32 19.27 21.24
CA SER A 109 -5.25 19.78 20.21
C SER A 109 -4.58 19.94 18.83
N GLU A 110 -3.33 20.41 18.79
CA GLU A 110 -2.58 20.58 17.54
C GLU A 110 -2.31 19.24 16.85
N GLY A 111 -1.80 18.24 17.57
CA GLY A 111 -1.58 16.92 17.00
C GLY A 111 -2.88 16.24 16.57
N ARG A 112 -4.01 16.49 17.26
CA ARG A 112 -5.32 15.98 16.87
C ARG A 112 -5.77 16.57 15.54
N GLN A 113 -5.63 17.88 15.36
CA GLN A 113 -5.94 18.53 14.07
C GLN A 113 -5.04 17.99 12.95
N GLY A 114 -3.73 17.84 13.20
CA GLY A 114 -2.81 17.23 12.25
C GLY A 114 -3.20 15.79 11.86
N ALA A 115 -3.67 14.99 12.82
CA ALA A 115 -4.16 13.65 12.54
C ALA A 115 -5.45 13.66 11.70
N LEU A 116 -6.38 14.58 11.97
CA LEU A 116 -7.59 14.77 11.15
C LEU A 116 -7.26 15.22 9.72
N ASP A 117 -6.26 16.10 9.56
CA ASP A 117 -5.79 16.54 8.25
C ASP A 117 -5.17 15.38 7.45
N ALA A 118 -4.35 14.54 8.09
CA ALA A 118 -3.81 13.34 7.47
C ALA A 118 -4.93 12.33 7.09
N LEU A 119 -5.94 12.13 7.94
CA LEU A 119 -7.11 11.30 7.62
C LEU A 119 -7.91 11.88 6.43
N ARG A 120 -8.04 13.21 6.34
CA ARG A 120 -8.68 13.87 5.19
C ARG A 120 -7.93 13.56 3.90
N THR A 121 -6.61 13.71 3.90
CA THR A 121 -5.78 13.39 2.73
C THR A 121 -5.92 11.92 2.32
N LEU A 122 -5.87 10.99 3.29
CA LEU A 122 -6.10 9.56 3.01
C LEU A 122 -7.48 9.30 2.40
N ALA A 123 -8.53 9.94 2.92
CA ALA A 123 -9.88 9.79 2.40
C ALA A 123 -10.03 10.34 0.98
N VAL A 124 -9.40 11.47 0.67
CA VAL A 124 -9.43 12.09 -0.66
C VAL A 124 -8.63 11.26 -1.67
N ASP A 125 -7.44 10.80 -1.29
CA ASP A 125 -6.51 10.14 -2.21
C ASP A 125 -6.81 8.65 -2.41
N GLN A 126 -7.19 7.95 -1.33
CA GLN A 126 -7.37 6.49 -1.33
C GLN A 126 -8.83 6.07 -1.16
N GLY A 127 -9.71 6.99 -0.76
CA GLY A 127 -11.12 6.71 -0.52
C GLY A 127 -11.40 5.96 0.79
N ASP A 128 -12.67 6.01 1.19
CA ASP A 128 -13.18 5.36 2.41
C ASP A 128 -14.25 4.32 2.12
N GLY A 129 -14.08 3.54 1.05
CA GLY A 129 -15.09 2.56 0.62
C GLY A 129 -15.34 1.41 1.62
N ASP A 130 -14.38 1.15 2.51
CA ASP A 130 -14.48 0.19 3.61
C ASP A 130 -14.96 0.83 4.93
N GLY A 131 -15.14 2.16 4.97
CA GLY A 131 -15.61 2.91 6.13
C GLY A 131 -14.59 3.09 7.26
N ALA A 132 -13.34 2.65 7.09
CA ALA A 132 -12.35 2.66 8.17
C ALA A 132 -12.06 4.08 8.71
N ILE A 133 -12.00 5.08 7.83
CA ILE A 133 -11.79 6.48 8.23
C ILE A 133 -13.07 7.01 8.88
N GLY A 134 -14.23 6.78 8.27
CA GLY A 134 -15.51 7.19 8.83
C GLY A 134 -15.77 6.64 10.24
N ASP A 135 -15.38 5.40 10.51
CA ASP A 135 -15.52 4.79 11.83
C ASP A 135 -14.64 5.46 12.89
N VAL A 136 -13.40 5.82 12.52
CA VAL A 136 -12.53 6.61 13.40
C VAL A 136 -13.15 7.98 13.71
N LEU A 137 -13.67 8.68 12.71
CA LEU A 137 -14.25 10.01 12.91
C LEU A 137 -15.51 9.97 13.78
N ARG A 138 -16.37 8.97 13.61
CA ARG A 138 -17.54 8.76 14.48
C ARG A 138 -17.13 8.52 15.93
N LEU A 139 -16.08 7.74 16.14
CA LEU A 139 -15.54 7.52 17.48
C LEU A 139 -14.99 8.83 18.08
N THR A 140 -14.22 9.59 17.31
CA THR A 140 -13.69 10.90 17.76
C THR A 140 -14.79 11.88 18.15
N ILE A 141 -15.90 11.92 17.41
CA ILE A 141 -17.05 12.79 17.75
C ILE A 141 -17.73 12.31 19.02
N TYR A 142 -17.85 11.00 19.22
CA TYR A 142 -18.47 10.43 20.41
C TYR A 142 -17.65 10.70 21.69
N ASP A 143 -16.32 10.65 21.59
CA ASP A 143 -15.43 10.81 22.74
C ASP A 143 -15.39 12.26 23.28
N GLY A 144 -15.83 13.25 22.50
CA GLY A 144 -16.29 14.57 22.99
C GLY A 144 -15.26 15.45 23.72
N ASP A 145 -14.01 15.03 23.86
CA ASP A 145 -12.99 15.70 24.67
C ASP A 145 -12.60 17.10 24.15
N ASP A 146 -12.85 17.38 22.87
CA ASP A 146 -12.47 18.64 22.22
C ASP A 146 -13.48 19.01 21.11
N ALA A 147 -14.25 20.08 21.34
CA ALA A 147 -15.31 20.51 20.42
C ALA A 147 -14.78 20.88 19.03
N ALA A 148 -13.60 21.51 18.93
CA ALA A 148 -13.00 21.85 17.65
C ALA A 148 -12.59 20.58 16.86
N THR A 149 -12.11 19.56 17.56
CA THR A 149 -11.78 18.25 16.98
C THR A 149 -13.06 17.56 16.50
N ALA A 150 -14.14 17.59 17.29
CA ALA A 150 -15.43 17.03 16.89
C ALA A 150 -16.02 17.73 15.65
N ASP A 151 -15.98 19.06 15.60
CA ASP A 151 -16.45 19.84 14.44
C ASP A 151 -15.63 19.51 13.18
N SER A 152 -14.30 19.48 13.29
CA SER A 152 -13.41 19.09 12.19
C SER A 152 -13.68 17.66 11.71
N ALA A 153 -13.94 16.72 12.64
CA ALA A 153 -14.27 15.34 12.31
C ALA A 153 -15.64 15.22 11.60
N GLN A 154 -16.63 16.01 12.03
CA GLN A 154 -17.96 16.04 11.41
C GLN A 154 -17.89 16.57 9.98
N LEU A 155 -17.15 17.66 9.75
CA LEU A 155 -16.93 18.20 8.40
C LEU A 155 -16.29 17.16 7.47
N LEU A 156 -15.36 16.37 7.99
CA LEU A 156 -14.72 15.33 7.20
C LEU A 156 -15.69 14.17 6.89
N LEU A 157 -16.51 13.75 7.85
CA LEU A 157 -17.56 12.75 7.60
C LEU A 157 -18.52 13.21 6.50
N ASP A 158 -18.98 14.46 6.55
CA ASP A 158 -19.87 15.02 5.55
C ASP A 158 -19.21 15.03 4.16
N THR A 159 -17.93 15.39 4.10
CA THR A 159 -17.13 15.37 2.86
C THR A 159 -17.05 13.95 2.28
N ILE A 160 -16.74 12.95 3.11
CA ILE A 160 -16.66 11.55 2.69
C ILE A 160 -18.02 11.07 2.16
N GLN A 161 -19.10 11.35 2.88
CA GLN A 161 -20.46 10.96 2.48
C GLN A 161 -20.87 11.58 1.14
N GLN A 162 -20.58 12.86 0.93
CA GLN A 162 -20.84 13.53 -0.35
C GLN A 162 -20.07 12.88 -1.50
N SER A 163 -18.80 12.49 -1.29
CA SER A 163 -17.99 11.83 -2.32
C SER A 163 -18.60 10.50 -2.79
N VAL A 164 -19.20 9.74 -1.86
CA VAL A 164 -19.85 8.46 -2.14
C VAL A 164 -21.13 8.68 -2.94
N VAL A 165 -21.98 9.64 -2.53
CA VAL A 165 -23.22 9.98 -3.24
C VAL A 165 -22.91 10.39 -4.69
N GLN A 166 -21.96 11.30 -4.88
CA GLN A 166 -21.51 11.76 -6.21
C GLN A 166 -20.99 10.61 -7.08
N THR A 167 -20.37 9.61 -6.46
CA THR A 167 -19.87 8.42 -7.18
C THR A 167 -21.00 7.50 -7.61
N ILE A 168 -22.05 7.35 -6.79
CA ILE A 168 -23.24 6.56 -7.14
C ILE A 168 -24.01 7.24 -8.28
N GLU A 169 -24.21 8.56 -8.21
CA GLU A 169 -24.90 9.33 -9.24
C GLU A 169 -24.19 9.23 -10.59
N ARG A 170 -22.86 9.42 -10.63
CA ARG A 170 -22.07 9.26 -11.86
C ARG A 170 -22.16 7.85 -12.45
N LYS A 171 -22.26 6.81 -11.61
CA LYS A 171 -22.44 5.42 -12.07
C LYS A 171 -23.86 5.17 -12.58
N ALA A 172 -24.87 5.82 -11.99
CA ALA A 172 -26.26 5.73 -12.45
C ALA A 172 -26.44 6.37 -13.83
N ASP A 173 -25.89 7.57 -14.03
CA ASP A 173 -25.97 8.30 -15.31
C ASP A 173 -25.33 7.51 -16.47
N ARG A 174 -24.16 6.90 -16.24
CA ARG A 174 -23.50 6.02 -17.23
C ARG A 174 -24.33 4.79 -17.61
N ARG A 175 -25.19 4.29 -16.73
CA ARG A 175 -26.10 3.16 -17.04
C ARG A 175 -27.35 3.59 -17.81
N SER A 176 -27.73 4.86 -17.68
CA SER A 176 -28.89 5.46 -18.36
C SER A 176 -28.56 5.99 -19.77
N ALA A 177 -27.28 6.09 -20.12
CA ALA A 177 -26.86 6.47 -21.46
C ALA A 177 -27.34 5.43 -22.49
N PRO A 178 -28.08 5.83 -23.55
CA PRO A 178 -28.60 4.91 -24.54
C PRO A 178 -27.46 4.24 -25.31
N LYS A 179 -27.50 2.91 -25.44
CA LYS A 179 -26.63 2.18 -26.38
C LYS A 179 -26.95 2.67 -27.79
N SER A 180 -26.01 3.39 -28.39
CA SER A 180 -26.05 3.76 -29.81
C SER A 180 -25.66 2.57 -30.68
#